data_AF-A0A4R4M6Y7-F1
#
_entry.id   AF-A0A4R4M6Y7-F1
#
_cell.length_a   1.000
_cell.length_b   1.000
_cell.length_c   1.000
_cell.angle_alpha   90.00
_cell.angle_beta   90.00
_cell.angle_gamma   90.00
#
_symmetry.space_group_name_H-M   'P 1'
#
loop_
_entity.id
_entity.type
_entity.pdbx_description
1 polymer ?
#
loop_
_entity_poly.entity_id
_entity_poly.type
_entity_poly.pdbx_seq_one_letter_code
_entity_poly.pdbx_strand_id
1 'polypeptide(L)'
;MANGVFNIALGKAGYYATLPAASDGLVVVLLKVAQADDTLRDHDTLAAVLAANTEADFTNYARAAAAGVVVNVNDTSNLVDADMNDITWANAGGALNNTLVKLLVCYDPATGSGTDAEIIPLTFHDFAVTTDGSSITAQVAATGFFRATG
;
A
#
# COMPACT_ATOMS: atom_id res chain seq x y z
N MET A 1 -2.47 0.18 -15.34
CA MET A 1 -2.19 0.17 -13.90
C MET A 1 -0.73 0.55 -13.74
N ALA A 2 -0.47 1.84 -13.56
CA ALA A 2 0.83 2.35 -13.19
C ALA A 2 1.10 1.94 -11.74
N ASN A 3 2.27 1.36 -11.52
CA ASN A 3 2.77 0.97 -10.20
C ASN A 3 4.12 1.65 -10.02
N GLY A 4 4.44 2.07 -8.80
CA GLY A 4 5.72 2.69 -8.49
C GLY A 4 6.14 2.46 -7.05
N VAL A 5 7.41 2.79 -6.79
CA VAL A 5 8.04 2.72 -5.47
C VAL A 5 8.29 4.14 -5.02
N PHE A 6 8.03 4.45 -3.76
CA PHE A 6 8.38 5.76 -3.19
C PHE A 6 9.90 5.91 -3.10
N ASN A 7 10.41 7.13 -3.29
CA ASN A 7 11.85 7.39 -3.31
C ASN A 7 12.55 6.98 -2.01
N ILE A 8 11.87 7.18 -0.87
CA ILE A 8 12.31 6.74 0.45
C ILE A 8 12.54 5.23 0.57
N ALA A 9 11.84 4.45 -0.25
CA ALA A 9 11.78 2.99 -0.19
C ALA A 9 12.54 2.29 -1.32
N LEU A 10 13.08 3.00 -2.33
CA LEU A 10 13.74 2.39 -3.50
C LEU A 10 14.77 1.30 -3.15
N GLY A 11 15.62 1.55 -2.16
CA GLY A 11 16.63 0.58 -1.71
C GLY A 11 16.21 -0.30 -0.54
N LYS A 12 14.98 -0.14 -0.02
CA LYS A 12 14.55 -0.73 1.26
C LYS A 12 13.21 -1.45 1.21
N ALA A 13 12.41 -1.29 0.16
CA ALA A 13 11.06 -1.87 0.07
C ALA A 13 11.08 -3.39 0.29
N GLY A 14 12.02 -4.11 -0.36
CA GLY A 14 12.20 -5.54 -0.14
C GLY A 14 12.61 -5.90 1.29
N TYR A 15 13.42 -5.08 1.96
CA TYR A 15 13.81 -5.27 3.36
C TYR A 15 12.65 -5.02 4.32
N TYR A 16 11.89 -3.93 4.14
CA TYR A 16 10.73 -3.66 4.98
C TYR A 16 9.61 -4.69 4.80
N ALA A 17 9.50 -5.30 3.61
CA ALA A 17 8.61 -6.42 3.39
C ALA A 17 9.00 -7.70 4.18
N THR A 18 10.23 -7.81 4.69
CA THR A 18 10.61 -8.93 5.59
C THR A 18 10.16 -8.72 7.03
N LEU A 19 9.49 -7.60 7.34
CA LEU A 19 9.00 -7.28 8.69
C LEU A 19 10.13 -7.36 9.75
N PRO A 20 11.15 -6.49 9.65
CA PRO A 20 12.37 -6.58 10.46
C PRO A 20 12.25 -6.21 11.95
N ALA A 21 11.14 -5.61 12.40
CA ALA A 21 10.92 -5.19 13.78
C ALA A 21 10.00 -6.16 14.53
N ALA A 22 9.89 -6.02 15.86
CA ALA A 22 9.18 -7.00 16.68
C ALA A 22 7.64 -6.89 16.61
N SER A 23 7.11 -5.77 16.13
CA SER A 23 5.66 -5.48 16.11
C SER A 23 5.27 -4.73 14.85
N ASP A 24 6.04 -4.89 13.78
CA ASP A 24 5.75 -4.25 12.51
C ASP A 24 4.73 -5.02 11.67
N GLY A 25 4.31 -4.38 10.60
CA GLY A 25 3.39 -4.93 9.63
C GLY A 25 3.36 -4.07 8.38
N LEU A 26 2.70 -4.60 7.34
CA LEU A 26 2.34 -3.78 6.18
C LEU A 26 0.89 -3.32 6.34
N VAL A 27 0.67 -2.03 6.15
CA VAL A 27 -0.65 -1.41 6.14
C VAL A 27 -0.97 -0.94 4.72
N VAL A 28 -2.19 -1.22 4.28
CA VAL A 28 -2.68 -0.85 2.97
C VAL A 28 -3.68 0.29 3.11
N VAL A 29 -3.38 1.37 2.40
CA VAL A 29 -4.10 2.65 2.47
C VAL A 29 -4.70 2.97 1.10
N LEU A 30 -5.97 3.37 1.06
CA LEU A 30 -6.65 3.77 -0.17
C LEU A 30 -6.75 5.28 -0.24
N LEU A 31 -6.45 5.86 -1.40
CA LEU A 31 -6.64 7.29 -1.68
C LEU A 31 -7.81 7.49 -2.64
N LYS A 32 -8.66 8.46 -2.33
CA LYS A 32 -9.72 8.97 -3.23
C LYS A 32 -9.30 10.20 -4.02
N VAL A 33 -8.25 10.88 -3.59
CA VAL A 33 -7.58 11.94 -4.35
C VAL A 33 -6.08 11.75 -4.18
N ALA A 34 -5.35 11.75 -5.30
CA ALA A 34 -3.90 11.65 -5.31
C ALA A 34 -3.30 12.68 -6.28
N GLN A 35 -2.12 13.18 -5.94
CA GLN A 35 -1.26 13.95 -6.83
C GLN A 35 -0.74 13.07 -7.98
N ALA A 36 -0.08 13.69 -8.96
CA ALA A 36 0.62 12.96 -10.01
C ALA A 36 1.76 12.11 -9.42
N ASP A 37 2.02 10.95 -10.04
CA ASP A 37 2.93 9.91 -9.52
C ASP A 37 4.36 10.40 -9.24
N ASP A 38 4.86 11.36 -10.03
CA ASP A 38 6.19 11.95 -9.84
C ASP A 38 6.26 12.76 -8.53
N THR A 39 5.19 13.46 -8.17
CA THR A 39 5.12 14.22 -6.91
C THR A 39 4.74 13.31 -5.74
N LEU A 40 3.86 12.33 -5.98
CA LEU A 40 3.44 11.39 -4.94
C LEU A 40 4.63 10.60 -4.39
N ARG A 41 5.52 10.12 -5.25
CA ARG A 41 6.66 9.28 -4.84
C ARG A 41 7.72 10.00 -4.01
N ASP A 42 7.67 11.34 -3.95
CA ASP A 42 8.64 12.16 -3.22
C ASP A 42 8.35 12.25 -1.70
N HIS A 43 7.21 11.71 -1.24
CA HIS A 43 6.86 11.75 0.19
C HIS A 43 7.53 10.62 0.98
N ASP A 44 8.10 10.97 2.14
CA ASP A 44 8.88 10.05 2.98
C ASP A 44 8.07 9.34 4.07
N THR A 45 6.88 9.87 4.42
CA THR A 45 6.02 9.33 5.49
C THR A 45 4.56 9.33 5.07
N LEU A 46 3.74 8.45 5.66
CA LEU A 46 2.30 8.45 5.41
C LEU A 46 1.67 9.80 5.82
N ALA A 47 2.13 10.43 6.89
CA ALA A 47 1.68 11.76 7.29
C ALA A 47 1.93 12.81 6.19
N ALA A 48 3.09 12.78 5.53
CA ALA A 48 3.39 13.69 4.41
C ALA A 48 2.49 13.40 3.20
N VAL A 49 2.25 12.11 2.89
CA VAL A 49 1.31 11.71 1.84
C VAL A 49 -0.09 12.26 2.14
N LEU A 50 -0.60 12.06 3.35
CA LEU A 50 -1.96 12.46 3.73
C LEU A 50 -2.13 13.96 3.94
N ALA A 51 -1.04 14.72 4.08
CA ALA A 51 -1.09 16.18 4.08
C ALA A 51 -1.34 16.76 2.68
N ALA A 52 -1.01 16.03 1.61
CA ALA A 52 -1.09 16.48 0.22
C ALA A 52 -2.10 15.70 -0.65
N ASN A 53 -2.63 14.61 -0.12
CA ASN A 53 -3.56 13.69 -0.78
C ASN A 53 -4.76 13.44 0.15
N THR A 54 -5.81 12.78 -0.34
CA THR A 54 -6.99 12.48 0.49
C THR A 54 -7.21 10.98 0.59
N GLU A 55 -7.11 10.47 1.82
CA GLU A 55 -7.47 9.10 2.16
C GLU A 55 -8.97 8.84 1.88
N ALA A 56 -9.29 7.60 1.55
CA ALA A 56 -10.67 7.15 1.46
C ALA A 56 -11.41 7.31 2.80
N ASP A 57 -12.72 7.54 2.71
CA ASP A 57 -13.63 7.69 3.85
C ASP A 57 -15.01 7.07 3.58
N PHE A 58 -15.13 6.19 2.58
CA PHE A 58 -16.37 5.51 2.27
C PHE A 58 -16.88 4.70 3.48
N THR A 59 -18.18 4.43 3.52
CA THR A 59 -18.79 3.67 4.62
C THR A 59 -18.14 2.29 4.77
N ASN A 60 -17.76 1.92 6.00
CA ASN A 60 -17.00 0.70 6.34
C ASN A 60 -15.52 0.69 5.89
N TYR A 61 -14.97 1.84 5.49
CA TYR A 61 -13.54 1.94 5.24
C TYR A 61 -12.74 1.84 6.54
N ALA A 62 -11.68 1.04 6.48
CA ALA A 62 -10.55 1.07 7.39
C ALA A 62 -9.30 0.70 6.59
N ARG A 63 -8.14 1.21 7.00
CA ARG A 63 -6.85 0.73 6.50
C ARG A 63 -6.75 -0.77 6.77
N ALA A 64 -6.28 -1.52 5.79
CA ALA A 64 -6.18 -2.97 5.91
C ALA A 64 -4.77 -3.37 6.36
N ALA A 65 -4.67 -4.29 7.31
CA ALA A 65 -3.41 -4.96 7.60
C ALA A 65 -3.18 -6.04 6.53
N ALA A 66 -2.02 -6.03 5.88
CA ALA A 66 -1.66 -7.08 4.94
C ALA A 66 -1.41 -8.40 5.68
N ALA A 67 -1.80 -9.50 5.06
CA ALA A 67 -1.56 -10.85 5.56
C ALA A 67 -0.80 -11.67 4.52
N GLY A 68 -0.13 -12.75 4.96
CA GLY A 68 0.59 -13.64 4.05
C GLY A 68 1.74 -12.95 3.32
N VAL A 69 2.39 -11.97 3.96
CA VAL A 69 3.53 -11.27 3.35
C VAL A 69 4.68 -12.25 3.15
N VAL A 70 5.18 -12.38 1.92
CA VAL A 70 6.29 -13.26 1.56
C VAL A 70 7.29 -12.49 0.71
N VAL A 71 8.57 -12.61 1.04
CA VAL A 71 9.68 -12.11 0.22
C VAL A 71 10.42 -13.30 -0.38
N ASN A 72 10.51 -13.34 -1.70
CA ASN A 72 11.17 -14.39 -2.46
C ASN A 72 12.39 -13.83 -3.20
N VAL A 73 13.58 -14.24 -2.77
CA VAL A 73 14.84 -13.95 -3.46
C VAL A 73 15.12 -15.07 -4.44
N ASN A 74 15.25 -14.74 -5.73
CA ASN A 74 15.52 -15.71 -6.79
C ASN A 74 16.91 -15.49 -7.39
N ASP A 75 17.85 -16.33 -6.98
CA ASP A 75 19.24 -16.30 -7.43
C ASP A 75 19.44 -16.75 -8.89
N THR A 76 18.45 -17.41 -9.49
CA THR A 76 18.51 -17.82 -10.91
C THR A 76 18.11 -16.68 -11.84
N SER A 77 17.08 -15.94 -11.46
CA SER A 77 16.54 -14.83 -12.26
C SER A 77 17.04 -13.45 -11.80
N ASN A 78 17.92 -13.40 -10.80
CA ASN A 78 18.50 -12.17 -10.23
C ASN A 78 17.42 -11.14 -9.84
N LEU A 79 16.40 -11.59 -9.11
CA LEU A 79 15.27 -10.75 -8.70
C LEU A 79 14.86 -10.99 -7.26
N VAL A 80 14.16 -10.01 -6.70
CA VAL A 80 13.47 -10.11 -5.41
C VAL A 80 12.02 -9.70 -5.62
N ASP A 81 11.09 -10.59 -5.25
CA ASP A 81 9.66 -10.32 -5.25
C ASP A 81 9.15 -10.23 -3.82
N ALA A 82 8.26 -9.28 -3.54
CA ALA A 82 7.50 -9.24 -2.29
C ALA A 82 6.01 -9.24 -2.59
N ASP A 83 5.32 -10.21 -2.00
CA ASP A 83 3.90 -10.50 -2.24
C ASP A 83 3.12 -10.48 -0.92
N MET A 84 1.80 -10.37 -1.00
CA MET A 84 0.86 -10.46 0.10
C MET A 84 -0.49 -10.95 -0.41
N ASN A 85 -1.33 -11.46 0.48
CA ASN A 85 -2.67 -11.90 0.11
C ASN A 85 -3.51 -10.74 -0.46
N ASP A 86 -4.43 -11.08 -1.37
CA ASP A 86 -5.49 -10.16 -1.83
C ASP A 86 -6.27 -9.59 -0.64
N ILE A 87 -6.62 -8.30 -0.74
CA ILE A 87 -7.32 -7.59 0.31
C ILE A 87 -8.73 -7.28 -0.16
N THR A 88 -9.72 -7.63 0.65
CA THR A 88 -11.14 -7.36 0.36
C THR A 88 -11.72 -6.44 1.42
N TRP A 89 -12.29 -5.32 1.00
CA TRP A 89 -13.15 -4.48 1.82
C TRP A 89 -14.59 -4.89 1.56
N ALA A 90 -15.20 -5.55 2.55
CA ALA A 90 -16.59 -5.97 2.47
C ALA A 90 -17.54 -4.77 2.64
N ASN A 91 -18.64 -4.78 1.88
CA ASN A 91 -19.68 -3.75 1.95
C ASN A 91 -19.11 -2.33 1.85
N ALA A 92 -18.21 -2.10 0.89
CA ALA A 92 -17.51 -0.83 0.72
C ALA A 92 -18.47 0.23 0.17
N GLY A 93 -18.87 1.18 1.02
CA GLY A 93 -19.73 2.30 0.66
C GLY A 93 -21.23 2.06 0.85
N GLY A 94 -22.03 2.46 -0.13
CA GLY A 94 -23.50 2.42 -0.12
C GLY A 94 -24.10 3.71 0.45
N ALA A 95 -23.76 4.09 1.68
CA ALA A 95 -24.22 5.35 2.28
C ALA A 95 -23.31 6.54 1.91
N LEU A 96 -21.99 6.37 2.05
CA LEU A 96 -20.97 7.27 1.53
C LEU A 96 -20.07 6.50 0.58
N ASN A 97 -20.00 6.96 -0.66
CA ASN A 97 -19.19 6.36 -1.71
C ASN A 97 -17.97 7.21 -2.03
N ASN A 98 -16.88 6.57 -2.48
CA ASN A 98 -15.70 7.22 -3.02
C ASN A 98 -15.40 6.67 -4.41
N THR A 99 -14.84 7.50 -5.27
CA THR A 99 -14.06 7.04 -6.42
C THR A 99 -12.60 7.00 -5.97
N LEU A 100 -12.05 5.81 -5.91
CA LEU A 100 -10.67 5.57 -5.51
C LEU A 100 -9.73 5.83 -6.70
N VAL A 101 -8.49 6.18 -6.39
CA VAL A 101 -7.48 6.48 -7.41
C VAL A 101 -6.17 5.72 -7.17
N LYS A 102 -5.79 5.50 -5.91
CA LYS A 102 -4.54 4.82 -5.56
C LYS A 102 -4.73 3.86 -4.39
N LEU A 103 -3.92 2.80 -4.41
CA LEU A 103 -3.65 1.93 -3.28
C LEU A 103 -2.18 2.05 -2.91
N LEU A 104 -1.89 2.28 -1.64
CA LEU A 104 -0.54 2.36 -1.10
C LEU A 104 -0.26 1.12 -0.26
N VAL A 105 0.94 0.58 -0.37
CA VAL A 105 1.48 -0.38 0.60
C VAL A 105 2.52 0.35 1.42
N CYS A 106 2.33 0.38 2.74
CA CYS A 106 3.19 1.10 3.66
C CYS A 106 3.71 0.15 4.75
N TYR A 107 4.92 0.40 5.21
CA TYR A 107 5.52 -0.27 6.36
C TYR A 107 5.20 0.50 7.64
N ASP A 108 4.57 -0.16 8.60
CA ASP A 108 4.35 0.36 9.95
C ASP A 108 5.31 -0.35 10.91
N PRO A 109 6.30 0.36 11.51
CA PRO A 109 7.25 -0.26 12.42
C PRO A 109 6.66 -0.68 13.77
N ALA A 110 5.46 -0.21 14.14
CA ALA A 110 4.86 -0.39 15.46
C ALA A 110 3.33 -0.46 15.38
N THR A 111 2.81 -1.54 14.77
CA THR A 111 1.38 -1.74 14.54
C THR A 111 0.57 -1.56 15.83
N GLY A 112 -0.46 -0.72 15.76
CA GLY A 112 -1.37 -0.42 16.87
C GLY A 112 -0.88 0.61 17.89
N SER A 113 0.34 1.14 17.76
CA SER A 113 0.87 2.19 18.66
C SER A 113 1.62 3.33 17.95
N GLY A 114 2.04 3.11 16.70
CA GLY A 114 2.71 4.10 15.88
C GLY A 114 1.78 5.19 15.34
N THR A 115 2.39 6.22 14.79
CA THR A 115 1.75 7.37 14.14
C THR A 115 2.01 7.38 12.64
N ASP A 116 1.20 8.11 11.86
CA ASP A 116 1.40 8.25 10.41
C ASP A 116 2.76 8.87 10.05
N ALA A 117 3.42 9.56 10.98
CA ALA A 117 4.76 10.10 10.80
C ALA A 117 5.86 9.03 10.85
N GLU A 118 5.58 7.87 11.45
CA GLU A 118 6.51 6.74 11.57
C GLU A 118 6.28 5.69 10.46
N ILE A 119 5.11 5.72 9.82
CA ILE A 119 4.75 4.81 8.73
C ILE A 119 5.45 5.24 7.44
N ILE A 120 6.22 4.32 6.85
CA ILE A 120 7.02 4.54 5.63
C ILE A 120 6.24 4.03 4.42
N PRO A 121 5.88 4.87 3.44
CA PRO A 121 5.25 4.40 2.21
C PRO A 121 6.26 3.61 1.36
N LEU A 122 5.85 2.45 0.85
CA LEU A 122 6.71 1.56 0.05
C LEU A 122 6.37 1.65 -1.43
N THR A 123 5.15 1.28 -1.80
CA THR A 123 4.67 1.26 -3.18
C THR A 123 3.31 1.93 -3.32
N PHE A 124 3.01 2.38 -4.53
CA PHE A 124 1.70 2.87 -4.93
C PHE A 124 1.24 2.20 -6.22
N HIS A 125 -0.05 1.98 -6.33
CA HIS A 125 -0.71 1.26 -7.41
C HIS A 125 -1.96 2.02 -7.85
N ASP A 126 -2.21 2.11 -9.16
CA ASP A 126 -3.49 2.57 -9.67
C ASP A 126 -4.63 1.68 -9.17
N PHE A 127 -5.63 2.28 -8.54
CA PHE A 127 -6.81 1.56 -8.04
C PHE A 127 -8.08 2.38 -8.29
N ALA A 128 -8.55 2.35 -9.54
CA ALA A 128 -9.65 3.17 -10.03
C ALA A 128 -11.03 2.51 -9.87
N VAL A 129 -11.38 2.15 -8.62
CA VAL A 129 -12.66 1.52 -8.28
C VAL A 129 -13.59 2.56 -7.63
N THR A 130 -14.88 2.53 -7.98
CA THR A 130 -15.90 3.32 -7.26
C THR A 130 -16.67 2.40 -6.33
N THR A 131 -16.76 2.77 -5.06
CA THR A 131 -17.52 2.02 -4.07
C THR A 131 -19.01 2.27 -4.24
N ASP A 132 -19.84 1.25 -3.99
CA ASP A 132 -21.30 1.32 -4.15
C ASP A 132 -22.08 0.54 -3.08
N GLY A 133 -21.38 0.00 -2.08
CA GLY A 133 -21.93 -0.88 -1.05
C GLY A 133 -21.66 -2.36 -1.31
N SER A 134 -21.10 -2.73 -2.47
CA SER A 134 -20.59 -4.08 -2.72
C SER A 134 -19.17 -4.27 -2.15
N SER A 135 -18.69 -5.51 -2.12
CA SER A 135 -17.31 -5.80 -1.74
C SER A 135 -16.36 -5.42 -2.86
N ILE A 136 -15.26 -4.75 -2.53
CA ILE A 136 -14.16 -4.45 -3.45
C ILE A 136 -12.93 -5.25 -3.04
N THR A 137 -12.18 -5.76 -4.03
CA THR A 137 -10.96 -6.52 -3.79
C THR A 137 -9.80 -5.86 -4.53
N ALA A 138 -8.73 -5.55 -3.81
CA ALA A 138 -7.45 -5.25 -4.39
C ALA A 138 -6.72 -6.57 -4.63
N GLN A 139 -6.62 -6.96 -5.90
CA GLN A 139 -5.86 -8.14 -6.31
C GLN A 139 -4.39 -7.78 -6.40
N VAL A 140 -3.57 -8.45 -5.60
CA VAL A 140 -2.12 -8.32 -5.68
C VAL A 140 -1.66 -9.18 -6.86
N ALA A 141 -0.88 -8.60 -7.76
CA ALA A 141 -0.43 -9.32 -8.95
C ALA A 141 0.39 -10.55 -8.56
N ALA A 142 0.47 -11.56 -9.43
CA ALA A 142 1.27 -12.76 -9.16
C ALA A 142 2.78 -12.47 -8.95
N THR A 143 3.25 -11.29 -9.35
CA THR A 143 4.61 -10.80 -9.10
C THR A 143 4.73 -10.01 -7.79
N GLY A 144 3.69 -10.01 -6.98
CA GLY A 144 3.58 -9.26 -5.73
C GLY A 144 3.31 -7.77 -5.90
N PHE A 145 3.38 -7.05 -4.78
CA PHE A 145 3.26 -5.59 -4.73
C PHE A 145 4.60 -4.88 -5.00
N PHE A 146 5.72 -5.59 -4.89
CA PHE A 146 7.05 -5.04 -5.16
C PHE A 146 7.96 -6.06 -5.86
N ARG A 147 8.74 -5.58 -6.82
CA ARG A 147 9.81 -6.34 -7.50
C ARG A 147 11.06 -5.47 -7.63
N ALA A 148 12.20 -6.04 -7.26
CA ALA A 148 13.52 -5.51 -7.58
C ALA A 148 14.25 -6.45 -8.55
N THR A 149 14.91 -5.87 -9.55
CA THR A 149 15.74 -6.58 -10.53
C THR A 149 17.03 -5.81 -10.75
N GLY A 150 18.15 -6.54 -10.89
CA GLY A 150 19.45 -5.97 -11.24
C GLY A 150 19.68 -5.78 -12.73
#